data_AF-A0A6A5YBN3-F1
#
_entry.id   AF-A0A6A5YBN3-F1
#
_cell.length_a   1.000
_cell.length_b   1.000
_cell.length_c   1.000
_cell.angle_alpha   90.00
_cell.angle_beta   90.00
_cell.angle_gamma   90.00
#
_symmetry.space_group_name_H-M   'P 1'
#
loop_
_entity.id
_entity.type
_entity.pdbx_description
1 polymer ?
#
loop_
_entity_poly.entity_id
_entity_poly.type
_entity_poly.pdbx_seq_one_letter_code
_entity_poly.pdbx_strand_id
1 'polypeptide(L)'
;MFVTTTREEGMEVLATALGLTNLSSIEGVKRLDALYAEIDTESAVNKSGTVTEIGIAVLDLRTISTDPGPHASKWMAQVKTYHIRIVEHADCVSRISDRRGNFLWNAHGFQYGRSEWVTRKMVNDRLADILRVRDDSQPGKFRDVLLAAHAWKNEEDALKQLGFPLRSLGNVRGIVDTQTLAVKPGRTRSGLHGLLGEAQVDTTGMHNAGNDAVLQKLVTLREVLAEYKPEVLINHPWISAESVLADLKDKLYRPADRTRCNTCGKYGHNEGICRRICSGCRQFGHTRIRCQASPPWIDDDYPGDYYPGWMREQWRTRHAAGWVSDYPPDDDCVIIRLGNQFFHTYPPAESEDTQEFPDLAPASGIRRRPRVSTAKRVEPGYDSDYDILDDI
;
A
#
# COMPACT_ATOMS: atom_id res chain seq x y z
N MET A 1 19.00 0.92 -12.29
CA MET A 1 18.01 0.20 -11.46
C MET A 1 17.98 -1.23 -11.92
N PHE A 2 18.47 -2.16 -11.10
CA PHE A 2 18.35 -3.60 -11.34
C PHE A 2 17.10 -4.16 -10.62
N VAL A 3 16.66 -5.35 -11.00
CA VAL A 3 15.65 -6.14 -10.29
C VAL A 3 16.23 -7.53 -10.11
N THR A 4 16.26 -8.05 -8.89
CA THR A 4 16.76 -9.40 -8.62
C THR A 4 15.78 -10.42 -9.17
N THR A 5 16.29 -11.41 -9.90
CA THR A 5 15.46 -12.43 -10.56
C THR A 5 15.60 -13.79 -9.93
N THR A 6 16.68 -14.01 -9.16
CA THR A 6 16.95 -15.26 -8.46
C THR A 6 17.03 -15.06 -6.95
N ARG A 7 16.93 -16.17 -6.21
CA ARG A 7 17.15 -16.17 -4.76
C ARG A 7 18.56 -15.69 -4.44
N GLU A 8 19.55 -16.22 -5.14
CA GLU A 8 20.98 -15.96 -4.89
C GLU A 8 21.30 -14.47 -5.04
N GLU A 9 20.81 -13.84 -6.11
CA GLU A 9 20.96 -12.39 -6.33
C GLU A 9 20.32 -11.58 -5.20
N GLY A 10 19.07 -11.93 -4.83
CA GLY A 10 18.35 -11.24 -3.76
C GLY A 10 19.03 -11.35 -2.39
N MET A 11 19.49 -12.56 -2.04
CA MET A 11 20.19 -12.83 -0.80
C MET A 11 21.53 -12.10 -0.74
N GLU A 12 22.31 -12.12 -1.82
CA GLU A 12 23.61 -11.44 -1.89
C GLU A 12 23.48 -9.91 -1.76
N VAL A 13 22.50 -9.32 -2.47
CA VAL A 13 22.21 -7.88 -2.41
C VAL A 13 21.82 -7.46 -1.00
N LEU A 14 20.87 -8.17 -0.37
CA LEU A 14 20.42 -7.84 0.97
C LEU A 14 21.52 -8.05 2.01
N ALA A 15 22.27 -9.16 1.93
CA ALA A 15 23.37 -9.43 2.85
C ALA A 15 24.48 -8.37 2.76
N THR A 16 24.80 -7.89 1.55
CA THR A 16 25.75 -6.78 1.36
C THR A 16 25.20 -5.49 1.94
N ALA A 17 23.96 -5.12 1.57
CA ALA A 17 23.34 -3.89 2.03
C ALA A 17 23.26 -3.83 3.56
N LEU A 18 22.85 -4.94 4.20
CA LEU A 18 22.77 -5.10 5.66
C LEU A 18 24.15 -5.28 6.33
N GLY A 19 25.23 -5.34 5.54
CA GLY A 19 26.60 -5.42 6.03
C GLY A 19 26.98 -6.73 6.70
N LEU A 20 26.30 -7.81 6.32
CA LEU A 20 26.59 -9.20 6.71
C LEU A 20 27.69 -9.81 5.85
N THR A 21 27.88 -9.32 4.62
CA THR A 21 28.98 -9.68 3.73
C THR A 21 29.59 -8.44 3.06
N ASN A 22 30.78 -8.61 2.48
CA ASN A 22 31.43 -7.61 1.62
C ASN A 22 31.39 -8.02 0.14
N LEU A 23 30.73 -9.15 -0.19
CA LEU A 23 30.64 -9.69 -1.53
C LEU A 23 29.31 -9.24 -2.15
N SER A 24 29.37 -8.29 -3.09
CA SER A 24 28.28 -8.06 -4.03
C SER A 24 28.80 -8.14 -5.45
N SER A 25 28.22 -9.08 -6.20
CA SER A 25 28.31 -9.21 -7.64
C SER A 25 27.55 -8.10 -8.37
N ILE A 26 26.71 -7.33 -7.66
CA ILE A 26 25.85 -6.30 -8.25
C ILE A 26 26.41 -4.90 -8.00
N GLU A 27 26.79 -4.24 -9.09
CA GLU A 27 27.34 -2.89 -9.06
C GLU A 27 26.34 -1.87 -8.49
N GLY A 28 26.83 -1.01 -7.60
CA GLY A 28 26.05 0.10 -7.02
C GLY A 28 25.34 -0.21 -5.70
N VAL A 29 25.39 -1.44 -5.19
CA VAL A 29 24.94 -1.76 -3.83
C VAL A 29 26.07 -1.49 -2.86
N LYS A 30 25.91 -0.47 -2.01
CA LYS A 30 26.89 -0.13 -0.99
C LYS A 30 26.46 -0.68 0.37
N ARG A 31 27.42 -1.27 1.07
CA ARG A 31 27.26 -1.76 2.44
C ARG A 31 26.83 -0.63 3.38
N LEU A 32 25.73 -0.83 4.09
CA LEU A 32 25.19 0.08 5.10
C LEU A 32 24.95 1.52 4.59
N ASP A 33 24.78 1.71 3.27
CA ASP A 33 24.70 3.03 2.65
C ASP A 33 23.51 3.15 1.71
N ALA A 34 22.32 2.80 2.20
CA ALA A 34 21.06 2.96 1.50
C ALA A 34 19.88 3.08 2.48
N LEU A 35 18.74 3.52 1.97
CA LEU A 35 17.45 3.23 2.57
C LEU A 35 16.97 1.88 2.05
N TYR A 36 16.63 0.97 2.95
CA TYR A 36 16.01 -0.30 2.61
C TYR A 36 14.51 -0.25 2.89
N ALA A 37 13.68 -0.23 1.84
CA ALA A 37 12.24 -0.06 1.95
C ALA A 37 11.49 -1.30 1.45
N GLU A 38 10.60 -1.88 2.26
CA GLU A 38 9.55 -2.75 1.72
C GLU A 38 8.40 -1.87 1.23
N ILE A 39 7.75 -2.28 0.15
CA ILE A 39 6.48 -1.74 -0.32
C ILE A 39 5.47 -2.86 -0.55
N ASP A 40 4.23 -2.57 -0.20
CA ASP A 40 3.06 -3.41 -0.50
C ASP A 40 1.91 -2.50 -0.97
N THR A 41 1.04 -3.01 -1.83
CA THR A 41 -0.12 -2.26 -2.34
C THR A 41 -1.36 -3.14 -2.33
N GLU A 42 -2.47 -2.59 -1.84
CA GLU A 42 -3.77 -3.25 -1.91
C GLU A 42 -4.64 -2.67 -3.02
N SER A 43 -5.46 -3.51 -3.62
CA SER A 43 -6.38 -3.13 -4.69
C SER A 43 -7.80 -3.58 -4.39
N ALA A 44 -8.78 -2.82 -4.89
CA ALA A 44 -10.18 -3.14 -4.72
C ALA A 44 -10.54 -4.44 -5.45
N VAL A 45 -10.93 -5.46 -4.69
CA VAL A 45 -11.33 -6.79 -5.22
C VAL A 45 -12.49 -6.69 -6.22
N ASN A 46 -13.39 -5.72 -6.05
CA ASN A 46 -14.56 -5.50 -6.89
C ASN A 46 -14.33 -4.52 -8.04
N LYS A 47 -13.13 -3.92 -8.15
CA LYS A 47 -12.83 -2.90 -9.16
C LYS A 47 -11.38 -3.03 -9.61
N SER A 48 -11.17 -3.85 -10.64
CA SER A 48 -9.86 -4.07 -11.24
C SER A 48 -9.15 -2.74 -11.54
N GLY A 49 -7.84 -2.70 -11.27
CA GLY A 49 -7.01 -1.53 -11.50
C GLY A 49 -7.20 -0.37 -10.50
N THR A 50 -7.90 -0.60 -9.39
CA THR A 50 -8.15 0.43 -8.37
C THR A 50 -7.31 0.17 -7.12
N VAL A 51 -6.14 0.80 -7.05
CA VAL A 51 -5.26 0.74 -5.86
C VAL A 51 -5.87 1.55 -4.72
N THR A 52 -6.11 0.90 -3.58
CA THR A 52 -6.75 1.51 -2.39
C THR A 52 -5.74 1.96 -1.35
N GLU A 53 -4.63 1.23 -1.22
CA GLU A 53 -3.65 1.43 -0.15
C GLU A 53 -2.21 1.23 -0.63
N ILE A 54 -1.28 1.89 0.04
CA ILE A 54 0.17 1.68 -0.12
C ILE A 54 0.78 1.59 1.28
N GLY A 55 1.50 0.51 1.54
CA GLY A 55 2.27 0.32 2.76
C GLY A 55 3.76 0.42 2.50
N ILE A 56 4.51 1.03 3.42
CA ILE A 56 5.96 1.17 3.30
C ILE A 56 6.63 0.95 4.65
N ALA A 57 7.64 0.09 4.70
CA ALA A 57 8.49 -0.12 5.87
C ALA A 57 9.96 0.20 5.53
N VAL A 58 10.48 1.30 6.06
CA VAL A 58 11.80 1.85 5.74
C VAL A 58 12.78 1.63 6.89
N LEU A 59 13.96 1.09 6.56
CA LEU A 59 15.11 0.96 7.44
C LEU A 59 16.29 1.75 6.86
N ASP A 60 16.83 2.75 7.58
CA ASP A 60 18.05 3.45 7.15
C ASP A 60 19.28 2.65 7.55
N LEU A 61 19.98 2.11 6.56
CA LEU A 61 21.09 1.20 6.82
C LEU A 61 22.33 1.92 7.38
N ARG A 62 22.41 3.26 7.33
CA ARG A 62 23.49 4.00 7.99
C ARG A 62 23.34 4.07 9.52
N THR A 63 22.12 3.90 10.04
CA THR A 63 21.84 4.05 11.48
C THR A 63 21.77 2.72 12.22
N ILE A 64 21.71 1.60 11.49
CA ILE A 64 21.61 0.29 12.11
C ILE A 64 22.92 -0.14 12.77
N SER A 65 22.79 -0.88 13.88
CA SER A 65 23.90 -1.57 14.53
C SER A 65 24.39 -2.73 13.66
N THR A 66 25.67 -3.09 13.75
CA THR A 66 26.21 -4.34 13.17
C THR A 66 25.66 -5.59 13.85
N ASP A 67 25.10 -5.44 15.05
CA ASP A 67 24.35 -6.48 15.74
C ASP A 67 22.84 -6.35 15.43
N PRO A 68 22.24 -7.29 14.68
CA PRO A 68 20.80 -7.31 14.40
C PRO A 68 19.94 -7.58 15.63
N GLY A 69 20.52 -8.18 16.68
CA GLY A 69 19.77 -8.75 17.80
C GLY A 69 18.96 -9.99 17.40
N PRO A 70 18.36 -10.68 18.38
CA PRO A 70 17.52 -11.85 18.14
C PRO A 70 16.36 -11.53 17.21
N HIS A 71 16.10 -12.37 16.22
CA HIS A 71 15.04 -12.16 15.21
C HIS A 71 15.03 -10.75 14.58
N ALA A 72 16.21 -10.15 14.37
CA ALA A 72 16.37 -8.78 13.87
C ALA A 72 15.78 -7.67 14.77
N SER A 73 15.54 -7.95 16.06
CA SER A 73 14.93 -7.01 17.02
C SER A 73 15.54 -5.60 17.02
N LYS A 74 16.88 -5.48 17.00
CA LYS A 74 17.55 -4.17 17.02
C LYS A 74 17.38 -3.40 15.71
N TRP A 75 17.26 -4.11 14.59
CA TRP A 75 17.00 -3.51 13.28
C TRP A 75 15.52 -3.15 13.12
N MET A 76 14.61 -4.06 13.45
CA MET A 76 13.16 -3.83 13.43
C MET A 76 12.77 -2.66 14.31
N ALA A 77 13.41 -2.49 15.48
CA ALA A 77 13.20 -1.33 16.34
C ALA A 77 13.50 0.00 15.63
N GLN A 78 14.27 0.05 14.55
CA GLN A 78 14.59 1.28 13.80
C GLN A 78 13.71 1.50 12.56
N VAL A 79 12.81 0.56 12.25
CA VAL A 79 11.92 0.66 11.10
C VAL A 79 10.94 1.82 11.28
N LYS A 80 10.83 2.63 10.22
CA LYS A 80 9.78 3.63 10.06
C LYS A 80 8.70 3.07 9.14
N THR A 81 7.46 3.35 9.46
CA THR A 81 6.30 2.72 8.82
C THR A 81 5.35 3.79 8.30
N TYR A 82 4.77 3.52 7.14
CA TYR A 82 3.82 4.41 6.49
C TYR A 82 2.70 3.57 5.91
N HIS A 83 1.49 4.10 6.03
CA HIS A 83 0.31 3.51 5.42
C HIS A 83 -0.51 4.62 4.80
N ILE A 84 -0.57 4.62 3.47
CA ILE A 84 -1.26 5.63 2.67
C ILE A 84 -2.55 5.01 2.14
N ARG A 85 -3.66 5.71 2.35
CA ARG A 85 -4.98 5.36 1.81
C ARG A 85 -5.40 6.38 0.76
N ILE A 86 -5.86 5.89 -0.38
CA ILE A 86 -6.25 6.75 -1.50
C ILE A 86 -7.65 7.31 -1.27
N VAL A 87 -7.75 8.64 -1.15
CA VAL A 87 -8.98 9.36 -0.82
C VAL A 87 -10.11 9.05 -1.80
N GLU A 88 -9.80 8.99 -3.09
CA GLU A 88 -10.73 8.74 -4.18
C GLU A 88 -11.31 7.32 -4.15
N HIS A 89 -10.67 6.40 -3.44
CA HIS A 89 -11.06 5.00 -3.33
C HIS A 89 -11.47 4.62 -1.90
N ALA A 90 -11.78 5.61 -1.06
CA ALA A 90 -12.17 5.41 0.34
C ALA A 90 -13.42 4.54 0.52
N ASP A 91 -14.29 4.53 -0.49
CA ASP A 91 -15.54 3.76 -0.55
C ASP A 91 -15.37 2.35 -1.12
N CYS A 92 -14.18 2.00 -1.62
CA CYS A 92 -13.86 0.68 -2.13
C CYS A 92 -13.63 -0.29 -0.96
N VAL A 93 -14.73 -0.72 -0.35
CA VAL A 93 -14.76 -1.68 0.76
C VAL A 93 -15.36 -3.00 0.29
N SER A 94 -14.75 -4.11 0.71
CA SER A 94 -15.23 -5.46 0.39
C SER A 94 -15.48 -6.26 1.66
N ARG A 95 -16.50 -7.13 1.62
CA ARG A 95 -16.74 -8.15 2.66
C ARG A 95 -16.32 -9.55 2.20
N ILE A 96 -15.61 -9.64 1.08
CA ILE A 96 -15.07 -10.89 0.59
C ILE A 96 -13.96 -11.32 1.54
N SER A 97 -13.98 -12.59 1.92
CA SER A 97 -12.91 -13.21 2.71
C SER A 97 -12.10 -14.18 1.85
N ASP A 98 -10.85 -14.39 2.23
CA ASP A 98 -10.03 -15.47 1.71
C ASP A 98 -10.60 -16.85 2.12
N ARG A 99 -9.97 -17.94 1.63
CA ARG A 99 -10.36 -19.32 1.98
C ARG A 99 -10.23 -19.64 3.49
N ARG A 100 -9.56 -18.78 4.26
CA ARG A 100 -9.29 -18.91 5.70
C ARG A 100 -10.22 -18.04 6.55
N GLY A 101 -11.08 -17.25 5.92
CA GLY A 101 -12.05 -16.38 6.59
C GLY A 101 -11.53 -14.96 6.88
N ASN A 102 -10.31 -14.61 6.49
CA ASN A 102 -9.79 -13.25 6.65
C ASN A 102 -10.42 -12.32 5.62
N PHE A 103 -10.93 -11.16 6.04
CA PHE A 103 -11.44 -10.17 5.09
C PHE A 103 -10.31 -9.66 4.20
N LEU A 104 -10.53 -9.68 2.88
CA LEU A 104 -9.59 -9.14 1.89
C LEU A 104 -9.49 -7.61 1.93
N TRP A 105 -10.34 -6.94 2.72
CA TRP A 105 -10.26 -5.51 2.96
C TRP A 105 -10.01 -5.26 4.44
N ASN A 106 -8.83 -4.73 4.76
CA ASN A 106 -8.45 -4.41 6.14
C ASN A 106 -7.79 -3.02 6.27
N ALA A 107 -8.18 -2.07 5.42
CA ALA A 107 -7.63 -0.71 5.35
C ALA A 107 -7.65 0.11 6.67
N HIS A 108 -8.48 -0.29 7.62
CA HIS A 108 -8.60 0.38 8.91
C HIS A 108 -7.70 -0.22 9.98
N GLY A 109 -7.22 -1.45 9.79
CA GLY A 109 -6.50 -2.23 10.79
C GLY A 109 -5.00 -1.98 10.85
N PHE A 110 -4.50 -0.79 10.48
CA PHE A 110 -3.06 -0.52 10.49
C PHE A 110 -2.51 -0.48 11.93
N GLN A 111 -1.60 -1.41 12.24
CA GLN A 111 -1.09 -1.67 13.59
C GLN A 111 0.28 -1.05 13.86
N TYR A 112 0.89 -0.37 12.90
CA TYR A 112 2.25 0.15 13.05
C TYR A 112 2.27 1.67 12.86
N GLY A 113 1.25 2.36 13.36
CA GLY A 113 1.18 3.82 13.31
C GLY A 113 -0.19 4.32 12.94
N ARG A 114 -0.24 5.33 12.07
CA ARG A 114 -1.47 5.99 11.65
C ARG A 114 -1.57 6.02 10.13
N SER A 115 -2.73 5.62 9.62
CA SER A 115 -3.04 5.74 8.19
C SER A 115 -3.15 7.21 7.78
N GLU A 116 -2.52 7.55 6.68
CA GLU A 116 -2.58 8.86 6.04
C GLU A 116 -3.54 8.80 4.85
N TRP A 117 -4.40 9.80 4.73
CA TRP A 117 -5.28 9.93 3.57
C TRP A 117 -4.65 10.87 2.56
N VAL A 118 -4.36 10.35 1.37
CA VAL A 118 -3.67 11.07 0.30
C VAL A 118 -4.53 11.00 -0.96
N THR A 119 -4.68 12.13 -1.64
CA THR A 119 -5.34 12.14 -2.95
C THR A 119 -4.45 11.48 -3.98
N ARG A 120 -5.01 10.85 -5.00
CA ARG A 120 -4.26 10.20 -6.08
C ARG A 120 -3.20 11.14 -6.69
N LYS A 121 -3.52 12.43 -6.83
CA LYS A 121 -2.60 13.46 -7.34
C LYS A 121 -1.37 13.68 -6.44
N MET A 122 -1.51 13.49 -5.13
CA MET A 122 -0.45 13.73 -4.13
C MET A 122 0.36 12.48 -3.79
N VAL A 123 -0.02 11.29 -4.28
CA VAL A 123 0.68 10.04 -3.98
C VAL A 123 2.16 10.13 -4.36
N ASN A 124 2.45 10.65 -5.56
CA ASN A 124 3.82 10.76 -6.06
C ASN A 124 4.70 11.63 -5.15
N ASP A 125 4.17 12.79 -4.75
CA ASP A 125 4.86 13.72 -3.85
C ASP A 125 5.09 13.05 -2.48
N ARG A 126 4.08 12.34 -1.98
CA ARG A 126 4.21 11.65 -0.68
C ARG A 126 5.23 10.51 -0.71
N LEU A 127 5.25 9.71 -1.77
CA LEU A 127 6.25 8.66 -1.96
C LEU A 127 7.66 9.26 -2.10
N ALA A 128 7.79 10.39 -2.80
CA ALA A 128 9.03 11.13 -2.90
C ALA A 128 9.49 11.65 -1.53
N ASP A 129 8.60 12.22 -0.71
CA ASP A 129 8.94 12.69 0.64
C ASP A 129 9.48 11.57 1.54
N ILE A 130 8.93 10.36 1.38
CA ILE A 130 9.35 9.18 2.16
C ILE A 130 10.70 8.65 1.69
N LEU A 131 10.93 8.58 0.37
CA LEU A 131 12.06 7.86 -0.24
C LEU A 131 13.22 8.77 -0.69
N ARG A 132 13.03 10.10 -0.76
CA ARG A 132 14.09 11.08 -1.09
C ARG A 132 14.66 11.74 0.15
N VAL A 133 15.33 10.94 0.97
CA VAL A 133 16.11 11.46 2.10
C VAL A 133 17.38 12.12 1.57
N ARG A 134 17.66 13.36 1.98
CA ARG A 134 18.89 14.08 1.59
C ARG A 134 20.12 13.34 2.10
N ASP A 135 21.18 13.31 1.29
CA ASP A 135 22.46 12.75 1.69
C ASP A 135 23.35 13.84 2.31
N ASP A 136 23.45 13.85 3.64
CA ASP A 136 24.28 14.83 4.36
C ASP A 136 25.77 14.73 4.00
N SER A 137 26.24 13.58 3.53
CA SER A 137 27.64 13.42 3.07
C SER A 137 27.86 13.86 1.62
N GLN A 138 26.78 14.09 0.86
CA GLN A 138 26.82 14.50 -0.54
C GLN A 138 25.78 15.60 -0.81
N PRO A 139 26.15 16.88 -0.60
CA PRO A 139 25.25 18.01 -0.80
C PRO A 139 24.55 17.97 -2.16
N GLY A 140 23.22 18.17 -2.16
CA GLY A 140 22.41 18.18 -3.37
C GLY A 140 22.01 16.79 -3.91
N LYS A 141 22.42 15.70 -3.26
CA LYS A 141 21.97 14.34 -3.63
C LYS A 141 20.99 13.77 -2.61
N PHE A 142 20.20 12.80 -3.08
CA PHE A 142 19.38 11.95 -2.24
C PHE A 142 20.10 10.61 -1.99
N ARG A 143 19.83 10.02 -0.83
CA ARG A 143 20.29 8.68 -0.45
C ARG A 143 19.75 7.65 -1.43
N ASP A 144 20.59 6.67 -1.73
CA ASP A 144 20.18 5.55 -2.57
C ASP A 144 19.12 4.70 -1.86
N VAL A 145 18.18 4.16 -2.64
CA VAL A 145 17.10 3.28 -2.15
C VAL A 145 17.27 1.90 -2.73
N LEU A 146 17.25 0.90 -1.86
CA LEU A 146 17.02 -0.50 -2.19
C LEU A 146 15.55 -0.81 -1.83
N LEU A 147 14.73 -1.00 -2.84
CA LEU A 147 13.32 -1.33 -2.67
C LEU A 147 13.15 -2.84 -2.61
N ALA A 148 12.14 -3.33 -1.92
CA ALA A 148 11.75 -4.72 -1.91
C ALA A 148 10.22 -4.85 -1.86
N ALA A 149 9.71 -5.92 -2.48
CA ALA A 149 8.29 -6.22 -2.62
C ALA A 149 8.09 -7.72 -2.77
N HIS A 150 6.95 -8.26 -2.34
CA HIS A 150 6.66 -9.69 -2.44
C HIS A 150 5.85 -9.96 -3.70
N ALA A 151 6.53 -10.42 -4.76
CA ALA A 151 6.01 -10.49 -6.13
C ALA A 151 5.97 -9.14 -6.86
N TRP A 152 7.14 -8.47 -6.90
CA TRP A 152 7.38 -7.10 -7.41
C TRP A 152 6.56 -6.68 -8.65
N LYS A 153 6.28 -7.61 -9.57
CA LYS A 153 5.50 -7.31 -10.77
C LYS A 153 4.11 -6.74 -10.44
N ASN A 154 3.47 -7.23 -9.39
CA ASN A 154 2.16 -6.78 -8.93
C ASN A 154 2.23 -5.33 -8.41
N GLU A 155 3.23 -5.04 -7.57
CA GLU A 155 3.44 -3.69 -7.03
C GLU A 155 3.84 -2.71 -8.13
N GLU A 156 4.64 -3.15 -9.11
CA GLU A 156 5.01 -2.34 -10.27
C GLU A 156 3.76 -1.88 -11.05
N ASP A 157 2.83 -2.80 -11.30
CA ASP A 157 1.62 -2.50 -12.07
C ASP A 157 0.65 -1.63 -11.27
N ALA A 158 0.52 -1.86 -9.96
CA ALA A 158 -0.25 -1.00 -9.06
C ALA A 158 0.30 0.44 -9.03
N LEU A 159 1.62 0.61 -8.88
CA LEU A 159 2.26 1.94 -8.87
C LEU A 159 2.12 2.65 -10.23
N LYS A 160 2.19 1.91 -11.35
CA LYS A 160 1.92 2.47 -12.69
C LYS A 160 0.47 2.97 -12.80
N GLN A 161 -0.52 2.24 -12.29
CA GLN A 161 -1.91 2.66 -12.29
C GLN A 161 -2.13 3.96 -11.49
N LEU A 162 -1.37 4.15 -10.41
CA LEU A 162 -1.36 5.38 -9.64
C LEU A 162 -0.66 6.55 -10.35
N GLY A 163 -0.03 6.31 -11.51
CA GLY A 163 0.76 7.32 -12.21
C GLY A 163 2.13 7.57 -11.56
N PHE A 164 2.64 6.60 -10.81
CA PHE A 164 3.93 6.67 -10.14
C PHE A 164 4.96 5.73 -10.79
N PRO A 165 5.67 6.18 -11.84
CA PRO A 165 6.81 5.42 -12.33
C PRO A 165 7.95 5.55 -11.31
N LEU A 166 8.34 4.47 -10.61
CA LEU A 166 9.45 4.49 -9.64
C LEU A 166 10.74 5.12 -10.17
N ARG A 167 11.00 4.96 -11.47
CA ARG A 167 12.16 5.56 -12.15
C ARG A 167 12.21 7.10 -11.99
N SER A 168 11.07 7.74 -11.80
CA SER A 168 10.98 9.19 -11.55
C SER A 168 11.65 9.63 -10.25
N LEU A 169 11.82 8.73 -9.27
CA LEU A 169 12.53 9.05 -8.03
C LEU A 169 14.02 9.34 -8.27
N GLY A 170 14.64 8.66 -9.24
CA GLY A 170 16.04 8.85 -9.64
C GLY A 170 17.08 8.29 -8.67
N ASN A 171 16.72 7.94 -7.45
CA ASN A 171 17.60 7.39 -6.40
C ASN A 171 17.34 5.90 -6.07
N VAL A 172 16.39 5.23 -6.73
CA VAL A 172 16.18 3.77 -6.58
C VAL A 172 17.23 3.00 -7.39
N ARG A 173 18.10 2.27 -6.68
CA ARG A 173 19.24 1.54 -7.29
C ARG A 173 18.90 0.12 -7.66
N GLY A 174 18.09 -0.54 -6.84
CA GLY A 174 17.73 -1.93 -6.99
C GLY A 174 16.37 -2.24 -6.42
N ILE A 175 15.79 -3.33 -6.90
CA ILE A 175 14.55 -3.91 -6.41
C ILE A 175 14.81 -5.38 -6.07
N VAL A 176 14.46 -5.78 -4.86
CA VAL A 176 14.53 -7.17 -4.40
C VAL A 176 13.13 -7.77 -4.39
N ASP A 177 12.88 -8.74 -5.25
CA ASP A 177 11.64 -9.51 -5.20
C ASP A 177 11.74 -10.56 -4.09
N THR A 178 11.06 -10.32 -2.97
CA THR A 178 11.16 -11.17 -1.78
C THR A 178 10.48 -12.52 -1.96
N GLN A 179 9.60 -12.67 -2.96
CA GLN A 179 8.99 -13.97 -3.28
C GLN A 179 10.03 -14.97 -3.79
N THR A 180 11.10 -14.51 -4.44
CA THR A 180 12.17 -15.39 -4.90
C THR A 180 13.04 -15.89 -3.74
N LEU A 181 13.16 -15.11 -2.66
CA LEU A 181 13.93 -15.48 -1.47
C LEU A 181 13.34 -16.70 -0.75
N ALA A 182 12.02 -16.83 -0.82
CA ALA A 182 11.26 -17.92 -0.22
C ALA A 182 11.40 -19.27 -0.94
N VAL A 183 11.97 -19.29 -2.15
CA VAL A 183 12.11 -20.51 -2.95
C VAL A 183 13.19 -21.41 -2.33
N LYS A 184 12.76 -22.50 -1.69
CA LYS A 184 13.63 -23.53 -1.11
C LYS A 184 13.62 -24.78 -2.00
N PRO A 185 14.70 -25.59 -2.05
CA PRO A 185 14.70 -26.83 -2.83
C PRO A 185 13.50 -27.72 -2.48
N GLY A 186 12.71 -28.10 -3.49
CA GLY A 186 11.52 -28.94 -3.32
C GLY A 186 10.26 -28.21 -2.84
N ARG A 187 10.26 -26.86 -2.82
CA ARG A 187 9.07 -26.05 -2.53
C ARG A 187 8.79 -25.04 -3.64
N THR A 188 7.52 -24.80 -3.89
CA THR A 188 7.05 -23.69 -4.73
C THR A 188 7.18 -22.36 -3.98
N ARG A 189 6.91 -21.25 -4.68
CA ARG A 189 6.96 -19.90 -4.10
C ARG A 189 5.95 -19.80 -2.96
N SER A 190 6.40 -19.49 -1.75
CA SER A 190 5.50 -19.26 -0.61
C SER A 190 4.94 -17.85 -0.65
N GLY A 191 3.63 -17.70 -0.52
CA GLY A 191 3.01 -16.42 -0.21
C GLY A 191 3.40 -15.92 1.19
N LEU A 192 3.19 -14.62 1.43
CA LEU A 192 3.54 -13.97 2.70
C LEU A 192 2.97 -14.69 3.93
N HIS A 193 1.71 -15.14 3.88
CA HIS A 193 1.10 -15.88 4.99
C HIS A 193 1.85 -17.19 5.30
N GLY A 194 2.33 -17.91 4.28
CA GLY A 194 3.11 -19.13 4.49
C GLY A 194 4.41 -18.85 5.23
N LEU A 195 5.11 -17.77 4.83
CA LEU A 195 6.34 -17.31 5.49
C LEU A 195 6.10 -16.89 6.93
N LEU A 196 4.99 -16.20 7.20
CA LEU A 196 4.60 -15.81 8.56
C LEU A 196 4.28 -17.03 9.43
N GLY A 197 3.65 -18.06 8.87
CA GLY A 197 3.40 -19.33 9.54
C GLY A 197 4.69 -20.05 9.93
N GLU A 198 5.67 -20.14 9.03
CA GLU A 198 7.01 -20.67 9.35
C GLU A 198 7.71 -19.83 10.42
N ALA A 199 7.47 -18.53 10.41
CA ALA A 199 7.96 -17.59 11.38
C ALA A 199 7.25 -17.65 12.74
N GLN A 200 6.15 -18.40 12.87
CA GLN A 200 5.26 -18.42 14.04
C GLN A 200 4.76 -17.02 14.42
N VAL A 201 4.45 -16.21 13.41
CA VAL A 201 3.92 -14.85 13.56
C VAL A 201 2.41 -14.89 13.31
N ASP A 202 1.66 -14.16 14.14
CA ASP A 202 0.22 -14.00 13.96
C ASP A 202 -0.07 -13.21 12.68
N THR A 203 -0.97 -13.75 11.86
CA THR A 203 -1.41 -13.16 10.60
C THR A 203 -2.59 -12.21 10.79
N THR A 204 -3.02 -11.98 12.03
CA THR A 204 -4.05 -10.98 12.36
C THR A 204 -3.60 -9.58 11.94
N GLY A 205 -4.25 -9.03 10.93
CA GLY A 205 -3.92 -7.71 10.39
C GLY A 205 -3.42 -7.72 8.94
N MET A 206 -3.29 -8.90 8.31
CA MET A 206 -3.06 -9.00 6.86
C MET A 206 -4.17 -8.30 6.05
N HIS A 207 -3.91 -8.06 4.77
CA HIS A 207 -4.75 -7.27 3.85
C HIS A 207 -4.84 -5.79 4.22
N ASN A 208 -3.81 -5.33 4.94
CA ASN A 208 -3.57 -3.93 5.19
C ASN A 208 -2.15 -3.66 4.71
N ALA A 209 -2.01 -2.88 3.64
CA ALA A 209 -0.73 -2.74 2.97
C ALA A 209 0.40 -2.31 3.93
N GLY A 210 0.07 -1.42 4.88
CA GLY A 210 1.02 -0.96 5.91
C GLY A 210 1.50 -2.07 6.85
N ASN A 211 0.60 -2.97 7.28
CA ASN A 211 0.96 -4.13 8.07
C ASN A 211 1.78 -5.12 7.23
N ASP A 212 1.34 -5.41 6.01
CA ASP A 212 1.98 -6.38 5.14
C ASP A 212 3.41 -5.98 4.77
N ALA A 213 3.68 -4.70 4.53
CA ALA A 213 5.04 -4.18 4.36
C ALA A 213 5.94 -4.40 5.60
N VAL A 214 5.40 -4.30 6.82
CA VAL A 214 6.16 -4.54 8.06
C VAL A 214 6.38 -6.02 8.31
N LEU A 215 5.36 -6.83 8.10
CA LEU A 215 5.42 -8.29 8.22
C LEU A 215 6.41 -8.87 7.21
N GLN A 216 6.37 -8.40 5.97
CA GLN A 216 7.35 -8.71 4.94
C GLN A 216 8.77 -8.31 5.36
N LYS A 217 8.97 -7.09 5.89
CA LYS A 217 10.30 -6.64 6.35
C LYS A 217 10.87 -7.61 7.38
N LEU A 218 10.07 -8.05 8.34
CA LEU A 218 10.49 -9.01 9.36
C LEU A 218 10.91 -10.35 8.75
N VAL A 219 10.06 -10.95 7.91
CA VAL A 219 10.37 -12.27 7.33
C VAL A 219 11.57 -12.20 6.39
N THR A 220 11.71 -11.14 5.59
CA THR A 220 12.87 -10.95 4.73
C THR A 220 14.16 -10.80 5.53
N LEU A 221 14.16 -9.97 6.58
CA LEU A 221 15.34 -9.87 7.47
C LEU A 221 15.66 -11.22 8.12
N ARG A 222 14.65 -11.99 8.53
CA ARG A 222 14.85 -13.32 9.10
C ARG A 222 15.43 -14.31 8.10
N GLU A 223 14.95 -14.36 6.86
CA GLU A 223 15.49 -15.26 5.84
C GLU A 223 16.97 -14.94 5.54
N VAL A 224 17.32 -13.66 5.41
CA VAL A 224 18.73 -13.25 5.25
C VAL A 224 19.58 -13.63 6.46
N LEU A 225 19.07 -13.42 7.68
CA LEU A 225 19.78 -13.82 8.89
C LEU A 225 19.89 -15.34 9.05
N ALA A 226 18.92 -16.12 8.60
CA ALA A 226 18.99 -17.57 8.63
C ALA A 226 20.15 -18.12 7.78
N GLU A 227 20.44 -17.46 6.66
CA GLU A 227 21.55 -17.84 5.78
C GLU A 227 22.91 -17.35 6.30
N TYR A 228 23.00 -16.07 6.69
CA TYR A 228 24.29 -15.42 6.94
C TYR A 228 24.65 -15.28 8.42
N LYS A 229 23.69 -15.42 9.33
CA LYS A 229 23.88 -15.23 10.76
C LYS A 229 22.91 -16.07 11.62
N PRO A 230 22.78 -17.39 11.36
CA PRO A 230 21.72 -18.24 11.94
C PRO A 230 21.70 -18.26 13.47
N GLU A 231 22.83 -18.00 14.12
CA GLU A 231 22.96 -17.96 15.57
C GLU A 231 22.05 -16.92 16.25
N VAL A 232 21.63 -15.88 15.52
CA VAL A 232 20.69 -14.86 16.04
C VAL A 232 19.23 -15.30 16.00
N LEU A 233 18.93 -16.43 15.35
CA LEU A 233 17.58 -17.01 15.28
C LEU A 233 17.39 -18.20 16.21
N ILE A 234 18.46 -18.93 16.56
CA ILE A 234 18.38 -20.25 17.20
C ILE A 234 18.37 -20.17 18.75
N ASN A 235 18.72 -19.03 19.36
CA ASN A 235 19.17 -19.01 20.76
C ASN A 235 18.44 -18.05 21.71
N HIS A 236 17.19 -17.66 21.46
CA HIS A 236 16.52 -16.72 22.37
C HIS A 236 15.16 -17.23 22.90
N PRO A 237 15.15 -17.96 24.04
CA PRO A 237 13.90 -18.51 24.61
C PRO A 237 12.87 -17.45 25.01
N TRP A 238 13.28 -16.18 25.09
CA TRP A 238 12.44 -15.08 25.56
C TRP A 238 12.04 -14.07 24.47
N ILE A 239 12.63 -14.16 23.27
CA ILE A 239 12.33 -13.21 22.17
C ILE A 239 11.93 -14.04 20.96
N SER A 240 10.67 -13.90 20.56
CA SER A 240 10.13 -14.49 19.34
C SER A 240 10.00 -13.41 18.26
N ALA A 241 9.79 -13.81 17.00
CA ALA A 241 9.48 -12.86 15.96
C ALA A 241 8.19 -12.06 16.23
N GLU A 242 7.20 -12.70 16.86
CA GLU A 242 5.99 -12.02 17.33
C GLU A 242 6.32 -10.95 18.39
N SER A 243 7.19 -11.24 19.35
CA SER A 243 7.57 -10.25 20.37
C SER A 243 8.33 -9.07 19.76
N VAL A 244 9.14 -9.29 18.72
CA VAL A 244 9.79 -8.20 17.97
C VAL A 244 8.77 -7.26 17.32
N LEU A 245 7.70 -7.80 16.75
CA LEU A 245 6.61 -6.98 16.21
C LEU A 245 5.87 -6.24 17.32
N ALA A 246 5.61 -6.89 18.45
CA ALA A 246 4.97 -6.25 19.60
C ALA A 246 5.81 -5.05 20.11
N ASP A 247 7.13 -5.22 20.24
CA ASP A 247 8.04 -4.15 20.65
C ASP A 247 8.05 -2.98 19.66
N LEU A 248 7.98 -3.28 18.34
CA LEU A 248 7.87 -2.25 17.32
C LEU A 248 6.54 -1.49 17.43
N LYS A 249 5.41 -2.20 17.61
CA LYS A 249 4.09 -1.59 17.86
C LYS A 249 4.14 -0.68 19.08
N ASP A 250 4.67 -1.17 20.20
CA ASP A 250 4.82 -0.40 21.44
C ASP A 250 5.70 0.84 21.26
N LYS A 251 6.77 0.75 20.47
CA LYS A 251 7.62 1.91 20.16
C LYS A 251 6.88 2.97 19.35
N LEU A 252 6.16 2.56 18.30
CA LEU A 252 5.49 3.47 17.37
C LEU A 252 4.23 4.11 17.97
N TYR A 253 3.58 3.43 18.92
CA TYR A 253 2.39 3.91 19.63
C TYR A 253 2.67 4.69 20.92
N ARG A 254 3.89 5.20 21.15
CA ARG A 254 4.17 6.12 22.28
C ARG A 254 4.05 7.61 21.89
N PRO A 255 2.86 8.21 21.78
CA PRO A 255 2.68 9.52 22.38
C PRO A 255 2.56 9.36 23.90
N ALA A 256 2.95 10.38 24.66
CA ALA A 256 3.03 10.34 26.12
C ALA A 256 1.71 10.05 26.87
N ASP A 257 0.61 9.79 26.18
CA ASP A 257 -0.76 9.69 26.69
C ASP A 257 -1.53 8.41 26.29
N ARG A 258 -0.95 7.47 25.50
CA ARG A 258 -1.69 6.30 24.98
C ARG A 258 -0.96 4.97 25.18
N THR A 259 -1.06 4.41 26.38
CA THR A 259 -0.65 3.02 26.64
C THR A 259 -1.61 2.03 25.99
N ARG A 260 -1.11 0.85 25.61
CA ARG A 260 -1.92 -0.33 25.25
C ARG A 260 -2.99 -0.56 26.30
N CYS A 261 -4.24 -0.77 25.90
CA CYS A 261 -5.29 -1.09 26.86
C CYS A 261 -5.08 -2.53 27.37
N ASN A 262 -4.87 -2.71 28.68
CA ASN A 262 -4.71 -4.05 29.26
C ASN A 262 -5.98 -4.91 29.19
N THR A 263 -7.14 -4.32 28.86
CA THR A 263 -8.42 -5.05 28.76
C THR A 263 -8.63 -5.69 27.39
N CYS A 264 -8.37 -4.96 26.29
CA CYS A 264 -8.62 -5.46 24.92
C CYS A 264 -7.35 -5.63 24.08
N GLY A 265 -6.18 -5.21 24.59
CA GLY A 265 -4.91 -5.27 23.87
C GLY A 265 -4.76 -4.26 22.73
N LYS A 266 -5.78 -3.46 22.42
CA LYS A 266 -5.75 -2.40 21.39
C LYS A 266 -5.14 -1.11 21.94
N TYR A 267 -4.59 -0.28 21.06
CA TYR A 267 -4.06 1.04 21.38
C TYR A 267 -5.17 2.11 21.26
N GLY A 268 -4.84 3.38 21.55
CA GLY A 268 -5.74 4.51 21.26
C GLY A 268 -6.71 4.91 22.38
N HIS A 269 -6.85 4.12 23.45
CA HIS A 269 -7.77 4.40 24.56
C HIS A 269 -7.29 3.78 25.89
N ASN A 270 -7.80 4.28 27.04
CA ASN A 270 -7.50 3.73 28.36
C ASN A 270 -8.52 2.67 28.81
N GLU A 271 -8.18 1.87 29.83
CA GLU A 271 -9.07 0.81 30.38
C GLU A 271 -10.44 1.33 30.80
N GLY A 272 -10.53 2.56 31.30
CA GLY A 272 -11.80 3.18 31.72
C GLY A 272 -12.76 3.42 30.55
N ILE A 273 -12.24 3.66 29.35
CA ILE A 273 -13.01 3.75 28.11
C ILE A 273 -13.29 2.33 27.57
N CYS A 274 -12.30 1.44 27.64
CA CYS A 274 -12.45 0.06 27.19
C CYS A 274 -13.58 -0.67 27.92
N ARG A 275 -13.66 -0.57 29.25
CA ARG A 275 -14.67 -1.27 30.06
C ARG A 275 -16.09 -0.73 29.89
N ARG A 276 -16.28 0.40 29.21
CA ARG A 276 -17.61 0.91 28.89
C ARG A 276 -18.16 0.12 27.72
N ILE A 277 -19.18 -0.68 28.03
CA ILE A 277 -20.04 -1.29 27.02
C ILE A 277 -20.90 -0.16 26.44
N CYS A 278 -20.73 0.10 25.15
CA CYS A 278 -21.59 1.02 24.44
C CYS A 278 -23.05 0.58 24.57
N SER A 279 -23.90 1.43 25.14
CA SER A 279 -25.33 1.10 25.33
C SER A 279 -26.11 1.00 24.01
N GLY A 280 -25.49 1.32 22.87
CA GLY A 280 -26.05 1.17 21.52
C GLY A 280 -25.76 -0.21 20.91
N CYS A 281 -24.48 -0.53 20.69
CA CYS A 281 -24.06 -1.77 20.00
C CYS A 281 -23.55 -2.88 20.93
N ARG A 282 -23.45 -2.62 22.24
CA ARG A 282 -22.87 -3.51 23.27
C ARG A 282 -21.40 -3.89 23.07
N GLN A 283 -20.65 -3.16 22.24
CA GLN A 283 -19.20 -3.33 22.10
C GLN A 283 -18.44 -2.46 23.12
N PHE A 284 -17.22 -2.90 23.44
CA PHE A 284 -16.29 -2.18 24.31
C PHE A 284 -15.57 -1.07 23.55
N GLY A 285 -15.16 0.00 24.24
CA GLY A 285 -14.23 0.99 23.66
C GLY A 285 -14.84 2.32 23.19
N HIS A 286 -16.17 2.50 23.22
CA HIS A 286 -16.82 3.77 22.80
C HIS A 286 -18.16 4.11 23.48
N THR A 287 -18.68 5.32 23.21
CA THR A 287 -19.95 5.85 23.77
C THR A 287 -21.11 5.76 22.79
N ARG A 288 -22.37 5.79 23.28
CA ARG A 288 -23.59 5.76 22.43
C ARG A 288 -23.62 6.87 21.37
N ILE A 289 -23.10 8.05 21.69
CA ILE A 289 -23.01 9.19 20.75
C ILE A 289 -22.04 8.86 19.61
N ARG A 290 -20.91 8.19 19.89
CA ARG A 290 -19.97 7.72 18.86
C ARG A 290 -20.53 6.55 18.04
N CYS A 291 -21.29 5.66 18.67
CA CYS A 291 -21.98 4.54 18.01
C CYS A 291 -23.04 4.98 16.99
N GLN A 292 -23.70 6.13 17.21
CA GLN A 292 -24.73 6.65 16.30
C GLN A 292 -24.16 7.50 15.16
N ALA A 293 -22.92 7.99 15.32
CA ALA A 293 -22.21 8.76 14.29
C ALA A 293 -21.48 7.85 13.29
N SER A 294 -21.47 6.54 13.51
CA SER A 294 -20.70 5.56 12.74
C SER A 294 -21.59 4.39 12.33
N PRO A 295 -21.59 3.98 11.05
CA PRO A 295 -21.97 2.62 10.69
C PRO A 295 -21.14 1.63 11.52
N PRO A 296 -21.63 0.42 11.84
CA PRO A 296 -20.99 -0.52 12.77
C PRO A 296 -19.61 -1.08 12.33
N TRP A 297 -18.98 -0.51 11.31
CA TRP A 297 -17.67 -0.86 10.74
C TRP A 297 -16.71 0.34 10.63
N ILE A 298 -17.09 1.53 11.12
CA ILE A 298 -16.11 2.60 11.38
C ILE A 298 -15.61 2.40 12.81
N ASP A 299 -14.50 1.68 12.94
CA ASP A 299 -13.84 1.38 14.21
C ASP A 299 -13.35 2.66 14.93
N ASP A 300 -13.27 2.55 16.26
CA ASP A 300 -13.18 3.61 17.28
C ASP A 300 -11.92 4.50 17.30
N ASP A 301 -11.03 4.38 16.33
CA ASP A 301 -9.83 5.23 16.20
C ASP A 301 -10.08 6.55 15.46
N TYR A 302 -11.33 6.83 15.08
CA TYR A 302 -11.73 8.04 14.36
C TYR A 302 -12.44 9.06 15.26
N PRO A 303 -11.77 10.15 15.70
CA PRO A 303 -12.48 11.36 16.05
C PRO A 303 -13.14 11.88 14.76
N GLY A 304 -14.47 12.09 14.79
CA GLY A 304 -15.26 12.65 13.67
C GLY A 304 -14.78 14.00 13.14
N ASP A 305 -13.76 14.58 13.78
CA ASP A 305 -13.08 15.81 13.39
C ASP A 305 -12.10 15.63 12.21
N TYR A 306 -11.73 14.40 11.83
CA TYR A 306 -10.62 14.13 10.91
C TYR A 306 -10.94 13.97 9.42
N TYR A 307 -12.21 13.98 9.04
CA TYR A 307 -12.53 14.29 7.66
C TYR A 307 -12.26 15.79 7.44
N PRO A 308 -11.51 16.19 6.39
CA PRO A 308 -11.59 17.56 5.92
C PRO A 308 -13.08 17.94 5.79
N GLY A 309 -13.47 19.15 6.16
CA GLY A 309 -14.89 19.53 6.21
C GLY A 309 -15.66 19.19 4.94
N TRP A 310 -14.99 19.25 3.79
CA TRP A 310 -15.52 18.88 2.48
C TRP A 310 -15.81 17.38 2.30
N MET A 311 -15.07 16.48 2.95
CA MET A 311 -15.25 15.03 2.85
C MET A 311 -16.44 14.56 3.72
N ARG A 312 -16.68 15.22 4.87
CA ARG A 312 -17.94 15.05 5.62
C ARG A 312 -19.14 15.49 4.79
N GLU A 313 -18.99 16.59 4.06
CA GLU A 313 -20.05 17.12 3.22
C GLU A 313 -20.32 16.20 2.02
N GLN A 314 -19.29 15.77 1.27
CA GLN A 314 -19.46 14.82 0.17
C GLN A 314 -20.07 13.49 0.62
N TRP A 315 -19.67 12.94 1.76
CA TRP A 315 -20.25 11.72 2.31
C TRP A 315 -21.73 11.92 2.66
N ARG A 316 -22.08 13.05 3.31
CA ARG A 316 -23.47 13.41 3.61
C ARG A 316 -24.30 13.63 2.35
N THR A 317 -23.78 14.32 1.34
CA THR A 317 -24.49 14.60 0.08
C THR A 317 -24.74 13.31 -0.71
N ARG A 318 -23.76 12.41 -0.81
CA ARG A 318 -23.91 11.13 -1.52
C ARG A 318 -24.94 10.21 -0.85
N HIS A 319 -24.97 10.16 0.47
CA HIS A 319 -25.97 9.36 1.21
C HIS A 319 -27.36 10.00 1.24
N ALA A 320 -27.46 11.33 1.38
CA ALA A 320 -28.74 12.04 1.30
C ALA A 320 -29.40 11.92 -0.08
N ALA A 321 -28.61 11.72 -1.13
CA ALA A 321 -29.08 11.56 -2.50
C ALA A 321 -29.44 10.10 -2.89
N GLY A 322 -29.31 9.13 -1.99
CA GLY A 322 -29.79 7.76 -2.21
C GLY A 322 -29.05 6.96 -3.31
N TRP A 323 -27.77 7.25 -3.55
CA TRP A 323 -26.97 6.56 -4.56
C TRP A 323 -26.74 5.09 -4.17
N VAL A 324 -27.34 4.17 -4.92
CA VAL A 324 -26.95 2.76 -5.04
C VAL A 324 -26.19 2.65 -6.36
N SER A 325 -24.95 2.18 -6.30
CA SER A 325 -24.05 2.07 -7.45
C SER A 325 -24.47 0.92 -8.37
N ASP A 326 -25.11 1.23 -9.50
CA ASP A 326 -25.07 0.42 -10.72
C ASP A 326 -24.38 1.27 -11.81
N TYR A 327 -23.25 0.79 -12.33
CA TYR A 327 -22.39 1.43 -13.35
C TYR A 327 -22.89 1.10 -14.78
N PRO A 328 -22.44 1.77 -15.88
CA PRO A 328 -21.09 2.30 -16.12
C PRO A 328 -20.99 3.81 -16.45
N PRO A 329 -19.75 4.38 -16.40
CA PRO A 329 -19.49 5.77 -16.74
C PRO A 329 -19.07 5.89 -18.21
N ASP A 330 -19.59 6.88 -18.93
CA ASP A 330 -18.86 7.53 -20.03
C ASP A 330 -19.49 8.92 -20.29
N ASP A 331 -18.60 9.86 -20.60
CA ASP A 331 -18.78 11.21 -21.11
C ASP A 331 -19.32 12.34 -20.21
N ASP A 332 -18.67 13.50 -20.39
CA ASP A 332 -18.78 14.79 -19.71
C ASP A 332 -20.22 15.35 -19.59
N CYS A 333 -20.99 14.85 -18.64
CA CYS A 333 -22.30 15.41 -18.27
C CYS A 333 -22.50 15.45 -16.76
N VAL A 334 -22.66 16.65 -16.20
CA VAL A 334 -23.14 16.82 -14.83
C VAL A 334 -24.67 16.72 -14.85
N ILE A 335 -25.22 15.60 -14.34
CA ILE A 335 -26.66 15.45 -14.12
C ILE A 335 -26.98 15.98 -12.72
N ILE A 336 -27.69 17.12 -12.64
CA ILE A 336 -28.21 17.64 -11.37
C ILE A 336 -29.66 17.18 -11.24
N ARG A 337 -29.95 16.43 -10.17
CA ARG A 337 -31.31 16.02 -9.81
C ARG A 337 -31.91 17.04 -8.83
N LEU A 338 -33.00 17.68 -9.23
CA LEU A 338 -33.87 18.49 -8.35
C LEU A 338 -35.26 17.87 -8.34
N GLY A 339 -35.56 17.08 -7.31
CA GLY A 339 -36.82 16.35 -7.20
C GLY A 339 -36.98 15.22 -8.24
N ASN A 340 -38.14 15.16 -8.91
CA ASN A 340 -38.51 14.13 -9.89
C ASN A 340 -38.25 14.53 -11.35
N GLN A 341 -37.41 15.55 -11.60
CA GLN A 341 -37.07 16.01 -12.94
C GLN A 341 -35.55 15.99 -13.16
N PHE A 342 -35.16 15.68 -14.40
CA PHE A 342 -33.78 15.68 -14.85
C PHE A 342 -33.52 16.94 -15.69
N PHE A 343 -32.43 17.62 -15.42
CA PHE A 343 -31.97 18.77 -16.19
C PHE A 343 -30.60 18.49 -16.78
N HIS A 344 -30.42 18.80 -18.05
CA HIS A 344 -29.13 18.75 -18.74
C HIS A 344 -28.55 20.17 -18.77
N THR A 345 -27.34 20.35 -18.26
CA THR A 345 -26.60 21.60 -18.42
C THR A 345 -25.27 21.33 -19.10
N TYR A 346 -25.06 21.99 -20.23
CA TYR A 346 -23.75 22.09 -20.88
C TYR A 346 -22.97 23.24 -20.25
N PRO A 347 -21.64 23.14 -20.06
CA PRO A 347 -20.85 24.29 -19.65
C PRO A 347 -20.89 25.38 -20.74
N PRO A 348 -20.87 26.67 -20.38
CA PRO A 348 -20.79 27.75 -21.35
C PRO A 348 -19.44 27.69 -22.06
N ALA A 349 -19.45 27.83 -23.39
CA ALA A 349 -18.25 27.94 -24.19
C ALA A 349 -17.45 29.18 -23.75
N GLU A 350 -16.19 28.99 -23.38
CA GLU A 350 -15.24 30.08 -23.19
C GLU A 350 -15.00 30.74 -24.56
N SER A 351 -15.21 32.05 -24.62
CA SER A 351 -14.92 32.88 -25.78
C SER A 351 -13.41 33.09 -25.90
N GLU A 352 -12.77 32.50 -26.92
CA GLU A 352 -11.40 32.83 -27.29
C GLU A 352 -11.33 34.17 -28.02
N ASP A 353 -10.36 34.97 -27.58
CA ASP A 353 -9.93 36.23 -28.17
C ASP A 353 -9.49 36.06 -29.64
N THR A 354 -9.91 37.03 -30.45
CA THR A 354 -9.52 37.22 -31.84
C THR A 354 -8.07 37.72 -31.97
N GLN A 355 -7.24 37.01 -32.75
CA GLN A 355 -6.08 37.60 -33.44
C GLN A 355 -6.09 37.23 -34.94
N GLU A 356 -6.00 38.28 -35.77
CA GLU A 356 -5.90 38.31 -37.24
C GLU A 356 -4.55 37.72 -37.72
N PHE A 357 -4.45 37.00 -38.86
CA PHE A 357 -4.25 37.46 -40.26
C PHE A 357 -3.90 36.20 -41.14
N PRO A 358 -3.72 36.26 -42.48
CA PRO A 358 -4.71 36.47 -43.55
C PRO A 358 -4.71 35.36 -44.65
N ASP A 359 -5.74 35.39 -45.49
CA ASP A 359 -5.85 34.96 -46.90
C ASP A 359 -4.94 33.86 -47.48
N LEU A 360 -5.54 32.71 -47.83
CA LEU A 360 -5.37 32.06 -49.14
C LEU A 360 -6.67 31.33 -49.56
N ALA A 361 -7.13 31.66 -50.77
CA ALA A 361 -8.35 31.17 -51.41
C ALA A 361 -8.10 29.87 -52.25
N PRO A 362 -9.07 29.30 -52.99
CA PRO A 362 -9.52 27.92 -52.76
C PRO A 362 -9.20 26.95 -53.91
N ALA A 363 -9.26 25.64 -53.64
CA ALA A 363 -9.34 24.64 -54.70
C ALA A 363 -10.32 23.52 -54.35
N SER A 364 -11.41 23.53 -55.10
CA SER A 364 -12.47 22.54 -55.26
C SER A 364 -11.96 21.14 -55.63
N GLY A 365 -12.60 20.08 -55.13
CA GLY A 365 -12.33 18.72 -55.60
C GLY A 365 -13.25 17.65 -55.01
N ILE A 366 -14.54 17.67 -55.42
CA ILE A 366 -15.47 16.56 -55.21
C ILE A 366 -14.95 15.32 -55.95
N ARG A 367 -14.67 14.21 -55.25
CA ARG A 367 -14.74 12.85 -55.83
C ARG A 367 -15.33 11.83 -54.87
N ARG A 368 -16.16 10.98 -55.45
CA ARG A 368 -17.10 10.03 -54.85
C ARG A 368 -16.41 8.79 -54.28
N ARG A 369 -17.04 8.21 -53.26
CA ARG A 369 -16.77 6.89 -52.66
C ARG A 369 -16.81 5.76 -53.69
N PRO A 370 -16.06 4.68 -53.43
CA PRO A 370 -16.56 3.32 -53.63
C PRO A 370 -16.86 2.65 -52.29
N ARG A 371 -18.05 2.05 -52.20
CA ARG A 371 -18.37 0.98 -51.24
C ARG A 371 -17.56 -0.26 -51.63
N VAL A 372 -16.84 -0.87 -50.69
CA VAL A 372 -16.59 -2.31 -50.70
C VAL A 372 -16.87 -2.84 -49.30
N SER A 373 -17.88 -3.69 -49.24
CA SER A 373 -18.21 -4.62 -48.16
C SER A 373 -17.31 -5.84 -48.25
N THR A 374 -16.73 -6.26 -47.13
CA THR A 374 -16.76 -7.66 -46.68
C THR A 374 -16.31 -7.67 -45.23
N ALA A 375 -17.24 -8.00 -44.34
CA ALA A 375 -16.98 -8.30 -42.94
C ALA A 375 -16.11 -9.56 -42.85
N LYS A 376 -14.98 -9.47 -42.16
CA LYS A 376 -14.40 -10.61 -41.45
C LYS A 376 -14.62 -10.36 -39.96
N ARG A 377 -15.52 -11.14 -39.40
CA ARG A 377 -15.72 -11.31 -37.96
C ARG A 377 -14.40 -11.86 -37.41
N VAL A 378 -13.61 -11.01 -36.76
CA VAL A 378 -12.52 -11.44 -35.90
C VAL A 378 -13.15 -11.60 -34.53
N GLU A 379 -13.31 -12.85 -34.10
CA GLU A 379 -13.71 -13.16 -32.74
C GLU A 379 -12.59 -12.66 -31.81
N PRO A 380 -12.87 -11.84 -30.79
CA PRO A 380 -11.93 -11.69 -29.71
C PRO A 380 -11.93 -13.01 -28.95
N GLY A 381 -10.87 -13.78 -29.11
CA GLY A 381 -10.53 -14.87 -28.20
C GLY A 381 -10.33 -14.27 -26.81
N TYR A 382 -11.40 -14.31 -26.02
CA TYR A 382 -11.34 -14.18 -24.58
C TYR A 382 -10.72 -15.47 -24.05
N ASP A 383 -9.40 -15.49 -23.86
CA ASP A 383 -8.81 -16.39 -22.86
C ASP A 383 -9.08 -15.73 -21.50
N SER A 384 -10.17 -16.19 -20.89
CA SER A 384 -10.48 -15.93 -19.49
C SER A 384 -9.68 -16.88 -18.62
N ASP A 385 -8.37 -16.68 -18.55
CA ASP A 385 -7.53 -17.27 -17.50
C ASP A 385 -7.42 -16.25 -16.36
N TYR A 386 -8.54 -16.04 -15.67
CA TYR A 386 -8.46 -15.79 -14.23
C TYR A 386 -8.21 -17.15 -13.59
N ASP A 387 -6.97 -17.62 -13.70
CA ASP A 387 -6.46 -18.60 -12.76
C ASP A 387 -6.51 -17.93 -11.39
N ILE A 388 -7.51 -18.34 -10.62
CA ILE A 388 -7.43 -18.43 -9.17
C ILE A 388 -6.20 -19.31 -8.93
N LEU A 389 -5.02 -18.69 -8.86
CA LEU A 389 -3.80 -19.40 -8.59
C LEU A 389 -3.97 -20.13 -7.27
N ASP A 390 -3.84 -21.45 -7.40
CA ASP A 390 -3.89 -22.42 -6.33
C ASP A 390 -2.88 -22.06 -5.23
N ASP A 391 -3.40 -21.69 -4.07
CA ASP A 391 -2.83 -22.14 -2.80
C ASP A 391 -3.37 -23.56 -2.56
N ILE A 392 -2.80 -24.52 -3.32
CA ILE A 392 -2.40 -25.92 -3.03
C ILE A 392 -1.57 -26.43 -4.21
#